data_AF-A0A239AT02-F1
#
_entry.id   AF-A0A239AT02-F1
#
_cell.length_a   1.000
_cell.length_b   1.000
_cell.length_c   1.000
_cell.angle_alpha   90.00
_cell.angle_beta   90.00
_cell.angle_gamma   90.00
#
_symmetry.space_group_name_H-M   'P 1'
#
loop_
_entity.id
_entity.type
_entity.pdbx_description
1 polymer ?
#
loop_
_entity_poly.entity_id
_entity_poly.type
_entity_poly.pdbx_seq_one_letter_code
_entity_poly.pdbx_strand_id
1 'polypeptide(L)'
;MTMIHPSPTIRIQPRFDAGPLFGEPAGLVFDGVERWLWWGPDLDGEDCVAIRGGRLLTFESAAAVQATFPVLSLKAVAPASPTPGAAGPVCGPVGCGPASASCGCDSAAADSDSEDGGAAEGDDDPVAADLGPAQDWVRGKRLGVPTESALNLWNLGIDVARSTGQAFVQRGGLRDRCHDKLMANQAPWMFGLEEYQPVWSARELAVLRETLGRAVHVLRAALP
;
A
#
# COMPACT_ATOMS: atom_id res chain seq x y z
N MET A 1 -1.98 -54.37 2.23
CA MET A 1 -0.87 -53.42 2.48
C MET A 1 -1.49 -52.03 2.43
N THR A 2 -1.90 -51.50 3.58
CA THR A 2 -2.72 -50.29 3.70
C THR A 2 -1.79 -49.08 3.72
N MET A 3 -1.89 -48.20 2.72
CA MET A 3 -1.13 -46.95 2.71
C MET A 3 -1.71 -46.01 3.77
N ILE A 4 -0.94 -45.80 4.84
CA ILE A 4 -1.22 -44.77 5.84
C ILE A 4 -0.85 -43.44 5.19
N HIS A 5 -1.85 -42.64 4.80
CA HIS A 5 -1.61 -41.26 4.41
C HIS A 5 -1.14 -40.49 5.65
N PRO A 6 0.04 -39.85 5.63
CA PRO A 6 0.46 -39.02 6.76
C PRO A 6 -0.57 -37.92 6.94
N SER A 7 -1.11 -37.81 8.16
CA SER A 7 -1.96 -36.69 8.52
C SER A 7 -1.20 -35.38 8.27
N PRO A 8 -1.84 -34.36 7.69
CA PRO A 8 -1.19 -33.07 7.47
C PRO A 8 -0.67 -32.56 8.81
N THR A 9 0.65 -32.38 8.91
CA THR A 9 1.28 -31.75 10.05
C THR A 9 0.73 -30.33 10.14
N ILE A 10 -0.15 -30.09 11.12
CA ILE A 10 -0.59 -28.75 11.47
C ILE A 10 0.66 -28.03 11.99
N ARG A 11 1.34 -27.26 11.13
CA ARG A 11 2.33 -26.28 11.58
C ARG A 11 1.58 -25.29 12.45
N ILE A 12 1.82 -25.34 13.76
CA ILE A 12 1.37 -24.31 14.68
C ILE A 12 2.00 -23.01 14.18
N GLN A 13 1.19 -22.14 13.57
CA GLN A 13 1.66 -20.84 13.12
C GLN A 13 2.23 -20.06 14.31
N PRO A 14 3.31 -19.28 14.12
CA PRO A 14 3.83 -18.42 15.17
C PRO A 14 2.71 -17.51 15.66
N ARG A 15 2.38 -17.60 16.95
CA ARG A 15 1.38 -16.72 17.58
C ARG A 15 1.97 -15.31 17.67
N PHE A 16 1.56 -14.44 16.76
CA PHE A 16 1.70 -12.98 16.88
C PHE A 16 0.51 -12.42 17.65
N ASP A 17 0.69 -11.26 18.27
CA ASP A 17 -0.35 -10.66 19.13
C ASP A 17 -1.38 -9.90 18.29
N ALA A 18 -0.91 -9.25 17.23
CA ALA A 18 -1.72 -8.57 16.22
C ALA A 18 -0.91 -8.43 14.91
N GLY A 19 -1.61 -8.26 13.79
CA GLY A 19 -0.99 -8.05 12.49
C GLY A 19 -1.96 -8.19 11.32
N PRO A 20 -1.46 -7.99 10.10
CA PRO A 20 -2.25 -8.08 8.87
C PRO A 20 -2.93 -9.44 8.70
N LEU A 21 -4.16 -9.44 8.17
CA LEU A 21 -4.88 -10.67 7.83
C LEU A 21 -4.27 -11.34 6.58
N PHE A 22 -3.90 -10.50 5.63
CA PHE A 22 -3.09 -10.79 4.45
C PHE A 22 -2.13 -9.62 4.26
N GLY A 23 -1.06 -9.84 3.51
CA GLY A 23 -0.03 -8.83 3.38
C GLY A 23 1.11 -9.26 2.50
N GLU A 24 2.16 -8.47 2.57
CA GLU A 24 3.39 -8.67 1.83
C GLU A 24 4.60 -8.24 2.66
N PRO A 25 5.81 -8.71 2.30
CA PRO A 25 7.04 -8.20 2.87
C PRO A 25 7.24 -6.73 2.50
N ALA A 26 7.38 -5.87 3.52
CA ALA A 26 7.78 -4.49 3.33
C ALA A 26 9.14 -4.25 3.98
N GLY A 27 10.09 -3.71 3.20
CA GLY A 27 11.42 -3.36 3.67
C GLY A 27 11.50 -1.89 4.07
N LEU A 28 12.34 -1.57 5.06
CA LEU A 28 12.63 -0.21 5.46
C LEU A 28 14.08 -0.04 5.90
N VAL A 29 14.71 1.09 5.56
CA VAL A 29 16.00 1.50 6.12
C VAL A 29 15.75 2.59 7.15
N PHE A 30 15.96 2.27 8.43
CA PHE A 30 15.71 3.17 9.55
C PHE A 30 16.88 3.20 10.54
N ASP A 31 17.28 4.40 10.96
CA ASP A 31 18.55 4.63 11.68
C ASP A 31 19.76 3.92 11.01
N GLY A 32 19.78 3.86 9.68
CA GLY A 32 20.85 3.24 8.88
C GLY A 32 20.85 1.72 8.86
N VAL A 33 19.80 1.08 9.39
CA VAL A 33 19.67 -0.39 9.42
C VAL A 33 18.44 -0.79 8.61
N GLU A 34 18.67 -1.66 7.63
CA GLU A 34 17.61 -2.29 6.86
C GLU A 34 16.89 -3.36 7.70
N ARG A 35 15.56 -3.36 7.66
CA ARG A 35 14.71 -4.35 8.30
C ARG A 35 13.51 -4.65 7.42
N TRP A 36 13.06 -5.89 7.49
CA TRP A 36 11.87 -6.35 6.78
C TRP A 36 10.76 -6.66 7.77
N LEU A 37 9.51 -6.42 7.40
CA LEU A 37 8.34 -6.71 8.23
C LEU A 37 7.19 -7.24 7.37
N TRP A 38 6.16 -7.77 8.02
CA TRP A 38 4.92 -8.15 7.37
C TRP A 38 3.91 -7.00 7.50
N TRP A 39 3.48 -6.45 6.36
CA TRP A 39 2.58 -5.30 6.25
C TRP A 39 1.36 -5.63 5.41
N GLY A 40 0.23 -5.02 5.73
CA GLY A 40 -1.02 -5.17 5.00
C GLY A 40 -2.24 -4.84 5.86
N PRO A 41 -3.45 -5.05 5.34
CA PRO A 41 -4.67 -4.68 6.05
C PRO A 41 -5.03 -5.64 7.20
N ASP A 42 -5.58 -5.08 8.26
CA ASP A 42 -6.20 -5.80 9.36
C ASP A 42 -7.65 -6.24 9.04
N LEU A 43 -8.39 -6.70 10.05
CA LEU A 43 -9.79 -7.12 9.92
C LEU A 43 -10.75 -5.96 9.59
N ASP A 44 -10.36 -4.72 9.90
CA ASP A 44 -11.13 -3.51 9.59
C ASP A 44 -10.77 -2.93 8.22
N GLY A 45 -9.83 -3.57 7.50
CA GLY A 45 -9.35 -3.14 6.20
C GLY A 45 -8.32 -2.01 6.28
N GLU A 46 -7.76 -1.76 7.45
CA GLU A 46 -6.80 -0.68 7.68
C GLU A 46 -5.38 -1.21 7.69
N ASP A 47 -4.46 -0.46 7.09
CA ASP A 47 -3.05 -0.86 7.01
C ASP A 47 -2.42 -0.98 8.39
N CYS A 48 -1.68 -2.06 8.59
CA CYS A 48 -1.02 -2.39 9.83
C CYS A 48 0.25 -3.21 9.58
N VAL A 49 1.02 -3.41 10.64
CA VAL A 49 2.24 -4.21 10.66
C VAL A 49 2.15 -5.32 11.72
N ALA A 50 2.81 -6.45 11.46
CA ALA A 50 2.86 -7.56 12.41
C ALA A 50 3.66 -7.20 13.67
N ILE A 51 3.09 -7.52 14.84
CA ILE A 51 3.70 -7.22 16.14
C ILE A 51 3.72 -8.42 17.08
N ARG A 52 4.65 -8.39 18.04
CA ARG A 52 4.76 -9.33 19.15
C ARG A 52 5.27 -8.62 20.40
N GLY A 53 4.58 -8.79 21.53
CA GLY A 53 4.87 -8.12 22.79
C GLY A 53 4.81 -6.59 22.68
N GLY A 54 3.93 -6.05 21.83
CA GLY A 54 3.86 -4.61 21.55
C GLY A 54 5.06 -4.05 20.77
N ARG A 55 5.89 -4.92 20.18
CA ARG A 55 7.05 -4.56 19.35
C ARG A 55 6.85 -5.05 17.92
N LEU A 56 7.48 -4.38 16.96
CA LEU A 56 7.49 -4.81 15.57
C LEU A 56 8.17 -6.16 15.43
N LEU A 57 7.54 -7.06 14.67
CA LEU A 57 8.18 -8.30 14.26
C LEU A 57 9.00 -8.03 13.00
N THR A 58 10.32 -7.97 13.16
CA THR A 58 11.27 -7.66 12.08
C THR A 58 12.07 -8.88 11.64
N PHE A 59 12.48 -8.89 10.38
CA PHE A 59 13.22 -9.95 9.70
C PHE A 59 14.43 -9.38 8.96
N GLU A 60 15.39 -10.25 8.65
CA GLU A 60 16.62 -9.88 7.95
C GLU A 60 16.43 -9.71 6.44
N SER A 61 15.37 -10.27 5.86
CA SER A 61 15.09 -10.22 4.42
C SER A 61 13.61 -10.43 4.11
N ALA A 62 13.18 -10.01 2.90
CA ALA A 62 11.84 -10.28 2.38
C ALA A 62 11.50 -11.78 2.38
N ALA A 63 12.43 -12.62 1.94
CA ALA A 63 12.26 -14.08 1.91
C ALA A 63 12.04 -14.67 3.31
N ALA A 64 12.69 -14.13 4.35
CA ALA A 64 12.47 -14.55 5.73
C ALA A 64 11.06 -14.19 6.24
N VAL A 65 10.53 -13.02 5.81
CA VAL A 65 9.12 -12.66 6.05
C VAL A 65 8.20 -13.68 5.39
N GLN A 66 8.37 -13.94 4.09
CA GLN A 66 7.51 -14.87 3.32
C GLN A 66 7.57 -16.31 3.87
N ALA A 67 8.73 -16.77 4.32
CA ALA A 67 8.87 -18.08 4.94
C ALA A 67 8.11 -18.19 6.28
N THR A 68 7.97 -17.07 6.99
CA THR A 68 7.26 -16.99 8.27
C THR A 68 5.76 -16.83 8.08
N PHE A 69 5.37 -16.01 7.11
CA PHE A 69 4.01 -15.76 6.68
C PHE A 69 3.83 -16.37 5.30
N PRO A 70 3.71 -17.71 5.20
CA PRO A 70 3.38 -18.33 3.92
C PRO A 70 2.05 -17.74 3.50
N VAL A 71 2.10 -16.87 2.48
CA VAL A 71 0.94 -16.17 1.93
C VAL A 71 -0.11 -17.26 1.76
N LEU A 72 -1.22 -17.18 2.51
CA LEU A 72 -2.43 -17.82 2.05
C LEU A 72 -2.79 -17.00 0.81
N SER A 73 -2.18 -17.33 -0.32
CA SER A 73 -2.65 -16.85 -1.60
C SER A 73 -4.04 -17.43 -1.68
N LEU A 74 -5.01 -16.64 -1.25
CA LEU A 74 -6.33 -16.66 -1.83
C LEU A 74 -6.07 -16.32 -3.29
N LYS A 75 -5.61 -17.33 -4.05
CA LYS A 75 -5.61 -17.29 -5.50
C LYS A 75 -7.05 -16.94 -5.78
N ALA A 76 -7.30 -15.70 -6.20
CA ALA A 76 -8.65 -15.23 -6.46
C ALA A 76 -9.27 -16.32 -7.31
N VAL A 77 -10.23 -17.06 -6.73
CA VAL A 77 -10.92 -18.08 -7.50
C VAL A 77 -11.62 -17.23 -8.54
N ALA A 78 -11.11 -17.27 -9.77
CA ALA A 78 -11.68 -16.50 -10.86
C ALA A 78 -13.19 -16.71 -10.77
N PRO A 79 -13.98 -15.62 -10.68
CA PRO A 79 -15.42 -15.76 -10.56
C PRO A 79 -15.84 -16.68 -11.69
N ALA A 80 -16.47 -17.80 -11.35
CA ALA A 80 -16.83 -18.81 -12.34
C ALA A 80 -17.53 -18.08 -13.49
N SER A 81 -16.98 -18.21 -14.70
CA SER A 81 -17.52 -17.53 -15.88
C SER A 81 -19.03 -17.71 -15.86
N PRO A 82 -19.83 -16.64 -15.95
CA PRO A 82 -21.27 -16.77 -15.95
C PRO A 82 -21.63 -17.76 -17.06
N THR A 83 -22.30 -18.85 -16.68
CA THR A 83 -22.68 -19.88 -17.64
C THR A 83 -23.56 -19.19 -18.70
N PRO A 84 -23.20 -19.23 -19.99
CA PRO A 84 -24.01 -18.62 -21.04
C PRO A 84 -25.29 -19.43 -21.17
N GLY A 85 -26.37 -18.99 -20.53
CA GLY A 85 -27.60 -19.79 -20.54
C GLY A 85 -28.73 -19.31 -19.66
N ALA A 86 -29.26 -18.10 -19.90
CA ALA A 86 -30.69 -17.82 -19.74
C ALA A 86 -31.01 -16.49 -20.45
N ALA A 87 -31.27 -16.56 -21.75
CA ALA A 87 -31.96 -15.49 -22.47
C ALA A 87 -33.37 -15.33 -21.87
N GLY A 88 -33.53 -14.37 -20.96
CA GLY A 88 -34.84 -13.90 -20.51
C GLY A 88 -35.50 -13.04 -21.59
N PRO A 89 -36.84 -13.08 -21.73
CA PRO A 89 -37.54 -12.42 -22.82
C PRO A 89 -37.51 -10.90 -22.72
N VAL A 90 -37.20 -10.30 -23.87
CA VAL A 90 -37.31 -8.86 -24.15
C VAL A 90 -38.79 -8.49 -24.27
N CYS A 91 -39.27 -7.63 -23.39
CA CYS A 91 -40.46 -6.78 -23.54
C CYS A 91 -40.08 -5.45 -22.87
N GLY A 92 -40.23 -4.25 -23.43
CA GLY A 92 -40.94 -3.71 -24.57
C GLY A 92 -40.93 -2.16 -24.39
N PRO A 93 -41.40 -1.37 -25.38
CA PRO A 93 -40.92 0.00 -25.61
C PRO A 93 -41.82 1.10 -25.01
N VAL A 94 -41.35 2.36 -25.09
CA VAL A 94 -42.06 3.55 -25.65
C VAL A 94 -41.59 4.83 -24.92
N GLY A 95 -41.02 5.77 -25.69
CA GLY A 95 -40.73 7.13 -25.23
C GLY A 95 -39.88 7.94 -26.21
N CYS A 96 -40.31 8.07 -27.46
CA CYS A 96 -39.69 8.93 -28.48
C CYS A 96 -39.83 10.43 -28.14
N GLY A 97 -38.71 11.15 -28.21
CA GLY A 97 -38.66 12.61 -28.39
C GLY A 97 -37.79 12.94 -29.63
N PRO A 98 -38.16 13.93 -30.46
CA PRO A 98 -37.58 14.08 -31.80
C PRO A 98 -36.36 15.03 -31.88
N ALA A 99 -35.48 14.69 -32.83
CA ALA A 99 -34.70 15.57 -33.74
C ALA A 99 -33.64 16.51 -33.10
N SER A 100 -32.43 16.72 -33.60
CA SER A 100 -31.71 16.33 -34.83
C SER A 100 -30.27 16.80 -34.65
N ALA A 101 -29.28 16.02 -35.09
CA ALA A 101 -28.15 16.50 -35.90
C ALA A 101 -27.17 15.35 -36.19
N SER A 102 -26.81 15.27 -37.46
CA SER A 102 -25.94 14.30 -38.13
C SER A 102 -24.55 14.15 -37.52
N CYS A 103 -24.10 12.91 -37.35
CA CYS A 103 -22.68 12.58 -37.40
C CYS A 103 -22.45 11.55 -38.51
N GLY A 104 -21.61 11.94 -39.48
CA GLY A 104 -21.17 11.09 -40.57
C GLY A 104 -20.29 9.96 -40.05
N CYS A 105 -20.55 8.79 -40.59
CA CYS A 105 -19.79 7.57 -40.42
C CYS A 105 -18.83 7.44 -41.61
N ASP A 106 -17.54 7.62 -41.38
CA ASP A 106 -16.49 7.13 -42.28
C ASP A 106 -15.64 6.12 -41.50
N SER A 107 -15.92 4.85 -41.78
CA SER A 107 -15.23 3.69 -41.26
C SER A 107 -13.90 3.51 -41.98
N ALA A 108 -12.79 3.69 -41.26
CA ALA A 108 -11.50 3.18 -41.69
C ALA A 108 -11.11 2.04 -40.73
N ALA A 109 -11.23 0.80 -41.22
CA ALA A 109 -10.71 -0.39 -40.58
C ALA A 109 -9.18 -0.32 -40.59
N ALA A 110 -8.58 -0.21 -39.40
CA ALA A 110 -7.16 -0.39 -39.19
C ALA A 110 -6.97 -1.77 -38.54
N ASP A 111 -6.36 -2.67 -39.29
CA ASP A 111 -5.86 -3.96 -38.82
C ASP A 111 -4.94 -3.72 -37.61
N SER A 112 -5.40 -4.18 -36.45
CA SER A 112 -4.63 -4.11 -35.20
C SER A 112 -3.87 -5.43 -35.05
N ASP A 113 -2.65 -5.43 -35.58
CA ASP A 113 -1.63 -6.45 -35.30
C ASP A 113 -1.41 -6.50 -33.78
N SER A 114 -2.08 -7.48 -33.16
CA SER A 114 -1.96 -7.78 -31.75
C SER A 114 -0.69 -8.61 -31.55
N GLU A 115 0.45 -7.93 -31.44
CA GLU A 115 1.66 -8.53 -30.91
C GLU A 115 1.46 -8.75 -29.40
N ASP A 116 0.90 -9.91 -29.09
CA ASP A 116 0.77 -10.52 -27.75
C ASP A 116 2.17 -10.86 -27.20
N GLY A 117 2.91 -9.79 -26.88
CA GLY A 117 4.18 -9.84 -26.19
C GLY A 117 3.97 -9.71 -24.69
N GLY A 118 3.26 -10.67 -24.10
CA GLY A 118 3.16 -10.82 -22.64
C GLY A 118 4.52 -11.17 -22.05
N ALA A 119 5.41 -10.20 -21.96
CA ALA A 119 6.57 -10.27 -21.09
C ALA A 119 6.04 -10.56 -19.70
N ALA A 120 6.35 -11.74 -19.17
CA ALA A 120 6.07 -12.07 -17.78
C ALA A 120 6.64 -10.92 -16.95
N GLU A 121 5.75 -10.09 -16.38
CA GLU A 121 6.12 -9.03 -15.46
C GLU A 121 7.03 -9.68 -14.43
N GLY A 122 8.30 -9.26 -14.44
CA GLY A 122 9.29 -9.75 -13.50
C GLY A 122 8.74 -9.50 -12.11
N ASP A 123 8.73 -10.54 -11.29
CA ASP A 123 8.53 -10.44 -9.86
C ASP A 123 9.74 -9.66 -9.31
N ASP A 124 9.71 -8.34 -9.48
CA ASP A 124 10.77 -7.46 -9.03
C ASP A 124 10.82 -7.58 -7.51
N ASP A 125 11.98 -8.01 -7.00
CA ASP A 125 12.20 -8.12 -5.56
C ASP A 125 11.78 -6.80 -4.89
N PRO A 126 10.99 -6.85 -3.81
CA PRO A 126 10.55 -5.63 -3.14
C PRO A 126 11.77 -4.81 -2.72
N VAL A 127 11.67 -3.49 -2.85
CA VAL A 127 12.75 -2.56 -2.47
C VAL A 127 12.42 -1.94 -1.13
N ALA A 128 13.39 -1.96 -0.21
CA ALA A 128 13.23 -1.34 1.10
C ALA A 128 13.11 0.19 0.99
N ALA A 129 12.10 0.78 1.64
CA ALA A 129 11.91 2.21 1.69
C ALA A 129 13.00 2.88 2.55
N ASP A 130 13.79 3.80 1.98
CA ASP A 130 14.80 4.55 2.73
C ASP A 130 14.19 5.71 3.52
N LEU A 131 14.15 5.58 4.85
CA LEU A 131 13.64 6.59 5.77
C LEU A 131 14.74 7.52 6.30
N GLY A 132 16.00 7.28 5.94
CA GLY A 132 17.17 8.06 6.33
C GLY A 132 17.05 9.55 6.00
N PRO A 133 16.72 9.93 4.76
CA PRO A 133 16.57 11.32 4.36
C PRO A 133 15.57 12.10 5.23
N ALA A 134 14.40 11.54 5.53
CA ALA A 134 13.40 12.18 6.37
C ALA A 134 13.88 12.37 7.82
N GLN A 135 14.57 11.37 8.39
CA GLN A 135 15.16 11.50 9.72
C GLN A 135 16.23 12.59 9.78
N ASP A 136 17.09 12.67 8.76
CA ASP A 136 18.11 13.71 8.68
C ASP A 136 17.52 15.10 8.48
N TRP A 137 16.43 15.21 7.72
CA TRP A 137 15.68 16.45 7.63
C TRP A 137 15.09 16.85 8.99
N VAL A 138 14.44 15.93 9.73
CA VAL A 138 13.92 16.17 11.09
C VAL A 138 15.02 16.64 12.06
N ARG A 139 16.23 16.07 11.95
CA ARG A 139 17.43 16.49 12.73
C ARG A 139 18.05 17.81 12.28
N GLY A 140 17.57 18.40 11.18
CA GLY A 140 18.08 19.67 10.65
C GLY A 140 19.38 19.54 9.84
N LYS A 141 19.75 18.32 9.44
CA LYS A 141 20.93 18.07 8.60
C LYS A 141 20.67 18.32 7.10
N ARG A 142 19.39 18.47 6.71
CA ARG A 142 18.96 18.77 5.34
C ARG A 142 18.08 20.01 5.34
N LEU A 143 18.25 20.84 4.30
CA LEU A 143 17.46 22.05 4.10
C LEU A 143 16.10 21.74 3.45
N GLY A 144 16.10 20.92 2.38
CA GLY A 144 14.89 20.54 1.65
C GLY A 144 14.17 19.34 2.27
N VAL A 145 12.83 19.36 2.21
CA VAL A 145 11.97 18.23 2.61
C VAL A 145 12.16 17.09 1.60
N PRO A 146 12.59 15.89 2.02
CA PRO A 146 12.62 14.72 1.15
C PRO A 146 11.22 14.12 1.08
N THR A 147 10.42 14.55 0.10
CA THR A 147 8.96 14.31 0.05
C THR A 147 8.58 12.82 0.09
N GLU A 148 9.22 11.98 -0.71
CA GLU A 148 8.99 10.52 -0.72
C GLU A 148 9.29 9.87 0.64
N SER A 149 10.53 10.03 1.13
CA SER A 149 10.95 9.50 2.44
C SER A 149 10.10 10.06 3.59
N ALA A 150 9.64 11.31 3.50
CA ALA A 150 8.76 11.94 4.47
C ALA A 150 7.36 11.31 4.47
N LEU A 151 6.80 11.04 3.29
CA LEU A 151 5.50 10.37 3.16
C LEU A 151 5.58 8.94 3.70
N ASN A 152 6.59 8.18 3.28
CA ASN A 152 6.81 6.80 3.72
C ASN A 152 6.98 6.72 5.25
N LEU A 153 7.76 7.63 5.84
CA LEU A 153 7.93 7.71 7.29
C LEU A 153 6.62 8.09 8.02
N TRP A 154 5.83 9.00 7.46
CA TRP A 154 4.54 9.37 8.04
C TRP A 154 3.58 8.18 8.02
N ASN A 155 3.36 7.58 6.85
CA ASN A 155 2.42 6.46 6.67
C ASN A 155 2.82 5.28 7.58
N LEU A 156 4.09 4.86 7.55
CA LEU A 156 4.56 3.80 8.43
C LEU A 156 4.40 4.17 9.92
N GLY A 157 4.57 5.44 10.29
CA GLY A 157 4.30 5.91 11.65
C GLY A 157 2.84 5.70 12.09
N ILE A 158 1.88 5.85 11.17
CA ILE A 158 0.45 5.57 11.40
C ILE A 158 0.25 4.07 11.66
N ASP A 159 0.76 3.24 10.76
CA ASP A 159 0.57 1.79 10.80
C ASP A 159 1.20 1.18 12.06
N VAL A 160 2.42 1.62 12.41
CA VAL A 160 3.12 1.19 13.63
C VAL A 160 2.37 1.65 14.89
N ALA A 161 1.91 2.90 14.92
CA ALA A 161 1.17 3.42 16.07
C ALA A 161 -0.12 2.62 16.31
N ARG A 162 -0.87 2.36 15.24
CA ARG A 162 -2.07 1.52 15.24
C ARG A 162 -1.75 0.12 15.75
N SER A 163 -0.80 -0.59 15.13
CA SER A 163 -0.44 -1.96 15.51
C SER A 163 0.02 -2.08 16.95
N THR A 164 0.74 -1.09 17.48
CA THR A 164 1.31 -1.13 18.84
C THR A 164 0.42 -0.48 19.90
N GLY A 165 -0.74 0.07 19.51
CA GLY A 165 -1.62 0.83 20.42
C GLY A 165 -1.00 2.14 20.92
N GLN A 166 0.02 2.67 20.26
CA GLN A 166 0.64 3.94 20.62
C GLN A 166 -0.20 5.12 20.10
N ALA A 167 -0.15 6.24 20.82
CA ALA A 167 -0.82 7.46 20.38
C ALA A 167 0.01 8.19 19.30
N PHE A 168 -0.59 8.42 18.13
CA PHE A 168 0.01 9.23 17.08
C PHE A 168 -1.02 10.21 16.49
N VAL A 169 -0.83 11.51 16.78
CA VAL A 169 -1.74 12.57 16.31
C VAL A 169 -1.38 12.93 14.87
N GLN A 170 -1.95 12.19 13.92
CA GLN A 170 -1.64 12.30 12.49
C GLN A 170 -2.63 13.15 11.68
N ARG A 171 -3.77 13.55 12.26
CA ARG A 171 -4.84 14.27 11.54
C ARG A 171 -5.07 15.68 12.10
N GLY A 172 -5.70 16.52 11.29
CA GLY A 172 -6.25 17.81 11.69
C GLY A 172 -5.57 19.00 11.03
N GLY A 173 -6.37 19.85 10.38
CA GLY A 173 -6.02 21.20 9.93
C GLY A 173 -4.77 21.23 9.07
N LEU A 174 -3.67 21.78 9.62
CA LEU A 174 -2.41 21.86 8.89
C LEU A 174 -1.73 20.51 8.66
N ARG A 175 -2.00 19.48 9.48
CA ARG A 175 -1.43 18.14 9.28
C ARG A 175 -2.00 17.50 8.02
N ASP A 176 -3.32 17.55 7.86
CA ASP A 176 -4.00 17.01 6.67
C ASP A 176 -3.48 17.72 5.42
N ARG A 177 -3.38 19.06 5.44
CA ARG A 177 -2.79 19.82 4.34
C ARG A 177 -1.35 19.43 4.03
N CYS A 178 -0.51 19.18 5.04
CA CYS A 178 0.86 18.73 4.81
C CYS A 178 0.90 17.33 4.20
N HIS A 179 0.06 16.41 4.67
CA HIS A 179 -0.06 15.05 4.14
C HIS A 179 -0.55 15.08 2.69
N ASP A 180 -1.58 15.85 2.37
CA ASP A 180 -2.11 16.01 1.01
C ASP A 180 -1.02 16.50 0.03
N LYS A 181 -0.15 17.42 0.46
CA LYS A 181 0.96 17.90 -0.37
C LYS A 181 2.01 16.82 -0.65
N LEU A 182 2.29 15.97 0.34
CA LEU A 182 3.20 14.83 0.16
C LEU A 182 2.57 13.80 -0.78
N MET A 183 1.29 13.48 -0.58
CA MET A 183 0.52 12.57 -1.44
C MET A 183 0.43 13.09 -2.88
N ALA A 184 0.13 14.37 -3.08
CA ALA A 184 0.04 14.97 -4.40
C ALA A 184 1.39 14.98 -5.12
N ASN A 185 2.51 15.10 -4.39
CA ASN A 185 3.84 15.00 -4.99
C ASN A 185 4.15 13.58 -5.47
N GLN A 186 3.76 12.55 -4.70
CA GLN A 186 4.03 11.15 -5.04
C GLN A 186 3.06 10.57 -6.09
N ALA A 187 1.81 11.02 -6.06
CA ALA A 187 0.73 10.52 -6.89
C ALA A 187 -0.16 11.68 -7.38
N PRO A 188 0.36 12.56 -8.25
CA PRO A 188 -0.34 13.78 -8.71
C PRO A 188 -1.65 13.47 -9.43
N TRP A 189 -1.73 12.31 -10.10
CA TRP A 189 -2.93 11.85 -10.80
C TRP A 189 -4.14 11.68 -9.87
N MET A 190 -3.95 11.34 -8.58
CA MET A 190 -5.05 11.28 -7.60
C MET A 190 -5.71 12.63 -7.35
N PHE A 191 -4.99 13.71 -7.68
CA PHE A 191 -5.43 15.10 -7.52
C PHE A 191 -5.77 15.75 -8.87
N GLY A 192 -5.83 14.97 -9.96
CA GLY A 192 -6.06 15.49 -11.31
C GLY A 192 -4.91 16.38 -11.81
N LEU A 193 -3.69 16.13 -11.34
CA LEU A 193 -2.48 16.85 -11.74
C LEU A 193 -1.57 15.92 -12.55
N GLU A 194 -0.81 16.49 -13.49
CA GLU A 194 0.27 15.76 -14.18
C GLU A 194 1.54 15.71 -13.32
N GLU A 195 1.87 16.84 -12.68
CA GLU A 195 3.01 16.98 -11.77
C GLU A 195 2.60 17.90 -10.60
N TYR A 196 3.22 17.68 -9.42
CA TYR A 196 3.07 18.57 -8.28
C TYR A 196 4.38 18.76 -7.52
N GLN A 197 4.80 20.02 -7.36
CA GLN A 197 5.94 20.41 -6.54
C GLN A 197 5.45 21.19 -5.30
N PRO A 198 5.58 20.64 -4.09
CA PRO A 198 4.99 21.27 -2.90
C PRO A 198 5.72 22.54 -2.50
N VAL A 199 4.97 23.64 -2.37
CA VAL A 199 5.45 24.90 -1.79
C VAL A 199 5.08 24.94 -0.32
N TRP A 200 6.07 25.13 0.56
CA TRP A 200 5.87 25.08 2.01
C TRP A 200 5.95 26.46 2.66
N SER A 201 4.95 26.79 3.47
CA SER A 201 5.05 27.90 4.42
C SER A 201 5.90 27.49 5.64
N ALA A 202 6.47 28.46 6.35
CA ALA A 202 7.23 28.19 7.57
C ALA A 202 6.41 27.42 8.63
N ARG A 203 5.11 27.70 8.72
CA ARG A 203 4.21 27.01 9.65
C ARG A 203 3.96 25.55 9.25
N GLU A 204 3.80 25.27 7.97
CA GLU A 204 3.68 23.89 7.47
C GLU A 204 4.98 23.11 7.69
N LEU A 205 6.15 23.71 7.47
CA LEU A 205 7.44 23.07 7.76
C LEU A 205 7.58 22.72 9.25
N ALA A 206 7.13 23.60 10.15
CA ALA A 206 7.14 23.33 11.59
C ALA A 206 6.22 22.15 11.96
N VAL A 207 4.99 22.13 11.43
CA VAL A 207 4.02 21.03 11.66
C VAL A 207 4.53 19.71 11.08
N LEU A 208 5.12 19.73 9.88
CA LEU A 208 5.68 18.55 9.25
C LEU A 208 6.86 18.00 10.06
N ARG A 209 7.77 18.86 10.52
CA ARG A 209 8.91 18.46 11.36
C ARG A 209 8.45 17.87 12.70
N GLU A 210 7.45 18.47 13.34
CA GLU A 210 6.85 17.94 14.57
C GLU A 210 6.25 16.55 14.33
N THR A 211 5.47 16.40 13.25
CA THR A 211 4.74 15.15 12.96
C THR A 211 5.70 14.03 12.59
N LEU A 212 6.68 14.27 11.72
CA LEU A 212 7.71 13.29 11.39
C LEU A 212 8.60 12.98 12.60
N GLY A 213 8.89 13.96 13.46
CA GLY A 213 9.60 13.73 14.72
C GLY A 213 8.86 12.76 15.66
N ARG A 214 7.52 12.87 15.71
CA ARG A 214 6.67 11.91 16.43
C ARG A 214 6.66 10.53 15.77
N ALA A 215 6.59 10.46 14.43
CA ALA A 215 6.70 9.19 13.71
C ALA A 215 8.03 8.46 14.02
N VAL A 216 9.16 9.18 13.99
CA VAL A 216 10.47 8.65 14.40
C VAL A 216 10.44 8.11 15.84
N HIS A 217 9.77 8.81 16.76
CA HIS A 217 9.63 8.35 18.14
C HIS A 217 8.81 7.06 18.25
N VAL A 218 7.67 6.99 17.56
CA VAL A 218 6.81 5.79 17.50
C VAL A 218 7.60 4.58 16.98
N LEU A 219 8.31 4.74 15.85
CA LEU A 219 9.13 3.67 15.28
C LEU A 219 10.21 3.19 16.26
N ARG A 220 10.97 4.11 16.88
CA ARG A 220 12.01 3.73 17.86
C ARG A 220 11.45 3.04 19.09
N ALA A 221 10.26 3.43 19.54
CA ALA A 221 9.59 2.79 20.67
C ALA A 221 9.04 1.39 20.32
N ALA A 222 8.75 1.14 19.06
CA ALA A 222 8.20 -0.13 18.57
C ALA A 222 9.25 -1.14 18.10
N LEU A 223 10.41 -0.67 17.61
CA LEU A 223 11.51 -1.54 17.20
C LEU A 223 12.10 -2.32 18.40
N PRO A 224 12.62 -3.55 18.17
CA PRO A 224 13.22 -4.39 19.22
C PRO A 224 14.54 -3.84 19.76
#